data_AF-A0A0C9X5N5-F1
#
_entry.id   AF-A0A0C9X5N5-F1
#
_cell.length_a   1.000
_cell.length_b   1.000
_cell.length_c   1.000
_cell.angle_alpha   90.00
_cell.angle_beta   90.00
_cell.angle_gamma   90.00
#
_symmetry.space_group_name_H-M   'P 1'
#
loop_
_entity.id
_entity.type
_entity.pdbx_description
1 polymer ?
#
loop_
_entity_poly.entity_id
_entity_poly.type
_entity_poly.pdbx_seq_one_letter_code
_entity_poly.pdbx_strand_id
1 'polypeptide(L)'
;MFSNPRMPISRAASPAPGISRSFDGASVRSPSVLDFQIEKAPKSPNMGGGRAMPAQTANQDDVLLNQYVSALITAKDRQFAITGSIPLDPSQLVLFFRSKSGITHSLDFPIDVHYNTPPALDVLIAACRPHQTSDYDGYSSQESLFYPPNLPLTPSLEIANHPILDAVKTSLFPFLPPGQHLTAVRDKLEVLVDGAALSRQPPNLRKDGRSATIIVTLPVRHVGGELIVRDTDGTQETFLAKAGNHGEIEWVAFLADCEYEIQTVRRGCMLSVSYGVFLKNFDSPLVNGPTLISPSDKFFDLLAPILNMLRGRRIAFYVTHDYGVDPSQAVAESLIPLLKGADSLIYNAFKMYKLGVAVHWTAGGYVWPVDRTIELSTEDISQSPHLKSSNQGLRMPFGVVNGPAKLGGVPPIRGPFNTQGHGDIEAEAVRVRVEASGATLLADEAITILTDWNNPAPVVGTERVSFVSNGELEKLVVNALLVVYVP
;
A
#
# COMPACT_ATOMS: atom_id res chain seq x y z
N MET A 1 64.63 24.65 4.40
CA MET A 1 65.92 23.99 4.69
C MET A 1 65.58 22.77 5.54
N PHE A 2 65.69 21.54 5.04
CA PHE A 2 66.96 20.79 4.85
C PHE A 2 67.69 20.55 6.18
N SER A 3 68.12 19.34 6.55
CA SER A 3 67.96 18.01 5.91
C SER A 3 68.50 16.88 6.80
N ASN A 4 67.99 15.67 6.61
CA ASN A 4 68.56 14.40 7.10
C ASN A 4 69.96 14.13 6.47
N PRO A 5 70.84 13.37 7.14
CA PRO A 5 71.46 12.20 6.50
C PRO A 5 71.72 11.02 7.49
N ARG A 6 71.98 9.75 7.11
CA ARG A 6 71.86 8.97 5.85
C ARG A 6 72.01 7.46 6.20
N MET A 7 71.39 6.55 5.44
CA MET A 7 71.77 5.11 5.37
C MET A 7 72.99 4.88 4.46
N PRO A 8 73.59 3.67 4.45
CA PRO A 8 73.51 2.80 3.22
C PRO A 8 73.47 1.25 3.49
N ILE A 9 73.20 0.30 2.57
CA ILE A 9 72.39 0.19 1.32
C ILE A 9 72.34 -1.27 0.74
N SER A 10 71.15 -1.78 0.33
CA SER A 10 70.86 -2.81 -0.73
C SER A 10 71.37 -4.28 -0.62
N ARG A 11 70.82 -5.32 -1.29
CA ARG A 11 70.27 -5.47 -2.69
C ARG A 11 68.99 -6.34 -2.86
N ALA A 12 68.44 -6.30 -4.09
CA ALA A 12 67.13 -6.78 -4.61
C ALA A 12 67.11 -8.29 -5.05
N ALA A 13 66.07 -8.91 -5.65
CA ALA A 13 65.01 -8.44 -6.55
C ALA A 13 63.72 -9.33 -6.68
N SER A 14 62.75 -8.83 -7.47
CA SER A 14 61.37 -9.31 -7.79
C SER A 14 61.31 -10.56 -8.75
N PRO A 15 60.15 -11.15 -9.18
CA PRO A 15 58.93 -10.51 -9.74
C PRO A 15 57.53 -11.14 -9.40
N ALA A 16 56.46 -10.54 -9.95
CA ALA A 16 55.05 -11.00 -9.89
C ALA A 16 54.61 -11.68 -11.23
N PRO A 17 53.39 -12.28 -11.31
CA PRO A 17 52.19 -11.53 -11.73
C PRO A 17 50.90 -11.93 -10.96
N GLY A 18 49.74 -11.36 -11.31
CA GLY A 18 48.44 -11.70 -10.70
C GLY A 18 47.29 -11.78 -11.72
N ILE A 19 46.06 -12.08 -11.25
CA ILE A 19 44.73 -11.76 -11.84
C ILE A 19 43.63 -12.24 -10.86
N SER A 20 42.42 -11.70 -11.00
CA SER A 20 41.28 -11.77 -10.06
C SER A 20 40.20 -12.78 -10.45
N ARG A 21 39.37 -13.24 -9.47
CA ARG A 21 37.90 -13.02 -9.40
C ARG A 21 37.19 -13.84 -8.30
N SER A 22 36.02 -13.33 -7.94
CA SER A 22 35.02 -13.82 -6.98
C SER A 22 34.48 -15.23 -7.25
N PHE A 23 34.11 -15.94 -6.18
CA PHE A 23 33.32 -17.16 -6.22
C PHE A 23 31.82 -16.83 -6.23
N ASP A 24 31.09 -17.26 -7.26
CA ASP A 24 29.63 -17.29 -7.27
C ASP A 24 29.10 -18.63 -6.71
N GLY A 25 27.92 -18.58 -6.09
CA GLY A 25 27.27 -19.74 -5.50
C GLY A 25 26.51 -20.61 -6.51
N ALA A 26 26.27 -21.87 -6.14
CA ALA A 26 25.40 -22.79 -6.87
C ALA A 26 24.35 -23.40 -5.92
N SER A 27 23.08 -23.13 -6.22
CA SER A 27 21.91 -23.58 -5.45
C SER A 27 21.63 -25.07 -5.69
N VAL A 28 21.37 -25.83 -4.61
CA VAL A 28 20.81 -27.18 -4.68
C VAL A 28 19.28 -27.07 -4.58
N ARG A 29 18.56 -27.68 -5.52
CA ARG A 29 17.09 -27.57 -5.66
C ARG A 29 16.34 -28.59 -4.80
N SER A 30 15.24 -28.15 -4.19
CA SER A 30 14.21 -29.01 -3.57
C SER A 30 13.32 -29.68 -4.64
N PRO A 31 12.70 -30.85 -4.34
CA PRO A 31 11.78 -31.51 -5.26
C PRO A 31 10.39 -30.85 -5.36
N SER A 32 9.75 -31.09 -6.50
CA SER A 32 8.56 -30.46 -7.07
C SER A 32 7.26 -30.46 -6.25
N VAL A 33 6.53 -29.34 -6.34
CA VAL A 33 5.05 -29.31 -6.36
C VAL A 33 4.57 -29.64 -7.79
N LEU A 34 3.39 -30.25 -7.93
CA LEU A 34 2.86 -30.82 -9.18
C LEU A 34 2.26 -29.73 -10.12
N ASP A 35 2.66 -29.74 -11.41
CA ASP A 35 2.08 -29.14 -12.64
C ASP A 35 1.34 -27.78 -12.55
N PHE A 36 1.57 -26.72 -13.35
CA PHE A 36 2.41 -26.42 -14.54
C PHE A 36 2.39 -24.86 -14.76
N GLN A 37 2.92 -24.17 -15.78
CA GLN A 37 3.54 -24.53 -17.07
C GLN A 37 5.01 -23.99 -17.26
N ILE A 38 5.24 -22.99 -18.13
CA ILE A 38 6.39 -22.98 -19.07
C ILE A 38 6.83 -21.56 -19.49
N GLU A 39 8.14 -21.31 -19.57
CA GLU A 39 8.79 -20.44 -20.59
C GLU A 39 10.12 -21.11 -21.05
N LYS A 40 10.58 -20.88 -22.30
CA LYS A 40 11.65 -21.69 -22.97
C LYS A 40 12.76 -20.85 -23.62
N ALA A 41 14.03 -21.16 -23.29
CA ALA A 41 15.21 -21.01 -24.17
C ALA A 41 16.44 -21.73 -23.56
N PRO A 42 17.52 -22.00 -24.30
CA PRO A 42 17.63 -22.89 -25.47
C PRO A 42 18.40 -24.19 -25.13
N LYS A 43 18.47 -25.15 -26.08
CA LYS A 43 19.20 -26.43 -25.92
C LYS A 43 20.72 -26.31 -26.14
N SER A 44 21.52 -26.97 -25.30
CA SER A 44 22.75 -27.69 -25.69
C SER A 44 23.08 -28.81 -24.67
N PRO A 45 23.91 -29.83 -24.99
CA PRO A 45 23.66 -31.18 -24.46
C PRO A 45 24.74 -31.81 -23.55
N ASN A 46 24.31 -32.87 -22.84
CA ASN A 46 25.04 -34.11 -22.54
C ASN A 46 26.19 -34.12 -21.49
N MET A 47 26.02 -34.90 -20.39
CA MET A 47 26.71 -36.21 -20.15
C MET A 47 26.66 -36.67 -18.68
N GLY A 48 26.48 -37.99 -18.47
CA GLY A 48 26.80 -38.71 -17.22
C GLY A 48 25.79 -38.50 -16.06
N GLY A 49 25.20 -39.52 -15.43
CA GLY A 49 25.59 -40.93 -15.36
C GLY A 49 26.29 -41.25 -14.04
N GLY A 50 25.62 -41.04 -12.90
CA GLY A 50 26.14 -41.30 -11.56
C GLY A 50 25.11 -42.06 -10.71
N ARG A 51 25.55 -43.17 -10.10
CA ARG A 51 24.69 -44.09 -9.32
C ARG A 51 24.16 -43.44 -8.04
N ALA A 52 22.88 -43.64 -7.75
CA ALA A 52 22.34 -43.42 -6.41
C ALA A 52 22.86 -44.50 -5.44
N MET A 53 23.35 -44.07 -4.28
CA MET A 53 23.53 -44.91 -3.08
C MET A 53 22.68 -44.28 -1.97
N PRO A 54 22.00 -45.08 -1.12
CA PRO A 54 21.08 -44.54 -0.13
C PRO A 54 21.83 -43.96 1.06
N ALA A 55 21.73 -42.65 1.28
CA ALA A 55 22.20 -42.00 2.50
C ALA A 55 21.22 -42.28 3.65
N GLN A 56 21.36 -43.45 4.29
CA GLN A 56 20.74 -43.71 5.59
C GLN A 56 21.52 -42.96 6.69
N THR A 57 21.13 -41.72 6.93
CA THR A 57 21.04 -41.05 8.24
C THR A 57 20.53 -39.65 7.95
N ALA A 58 19.24 -39.40 8.18
CA ALA A 58 18.80 -38.02 8.41
C ALA A 58 19.53 -37.56 9.68
N ASN A 59 20.36 -36.52 9.60
CA ASN A 59 21.08 -36.09 10.79
C ASN A 59 20.06 -35.60 11.81
N GLN A 60 20.33 -35.84 13.09
CA GLN A 60 19.48 -35.33 14.16
C GLN A 60 19.33 -33.81 14.08
N ASP A 61 20.37 -33.13 13.58
CA ASP A 61 20.40 -31.71 13.28
C ASP A 61 19.43 -31.30 12.15
N ASP A 62 19.24 -32.13 11.12
CA ASP A 62 18.28 -31.88 10.03
C ASP A 62 16.83 -31.97 10.56
N VAL A 63 16.57 -32.89 11.49
CA VAL A 63 15.25 -33.04 12.14
C VAL A 63 14.98 -31.83 13.05
N LEU A 64 15.97 -31.40 13.84
CA LEU A 64 15.87 -30.21 14.69
C LEU A 64 15.69 -28.93 13.85
N LEU A 65 16.44 -28.77 12.75
CA LEU A 65 16.29 -27.66 11.82
C LEU A 65 14.88 -27.60 11.24
N ASN A 66 14.34 -28.73 10.79
CA ASN A 66 12.97 -28.79 10.28
C ASN A 66 11.92 -28.44 11.36
N GLN A 67 12.15 -28.79 12.63
CA GLN A 67 11.29 -28.37 13.75
C GLN A 67 11.37 -26.85 13.99
N TYR A 68 12.56 -26.26 14.01
CA TYR A 68 12.74 -24.81 14.15
C TYR A 68 12.13 -24.04 12.97
N VAL A 69 12.30 -24.52 11.74
CA VAL A 69 11.70 -23.92 10.53
C VAL A 69 10.17 -24.02 10.58
N SER A 70 9.62 -25.17 10.96
CA SER A 70 8.17 -25.36 11.12
C SER A 70 7.58 -24.43 12.19
N ALA A 71 8.26 -24.31 13.33
CA ALA A 71 7.86 -23.38 14.39
C ALA A 71 7.92 -21.90 13.93
N LEU A 72 8.97 -21.52 13.21
CA LEU A 72 9.13 -20.16 12.66
C LEU A 72 8.06 -19.84 11.61
N ILE A 73 7.76 -20.75 10.69
CA ILE A 73 6.68 -20.59 9.70
C ILE A 73 5.34 -20.46 10.42
N THR A 74 5.07 -21.33 11.40
CA THR A 74 3.82 -21.28 12.20
C THR A 74 3.66 -19.94 12.93
N ALA A 75 4.72 -19.39 13.51
CA ALA A 75 4.69 -18.06 14.12
C ALA A 75 4.49 -16.95 13.08
N LYS A 76 5.21 -17.00 11.95
CA LYS A 76 5.11 -16.02 10.85
C LYS A 76 3.73 -16.00 10.20
N ASP A 77 3.03 -17.13 10.13
CA ASP A 77 1.67 -17.24 9.57
C ASP A 77 0.57 -16.86 10.57
N ARG A 78 0.92 -16.66 11.86
CA ARG A 78 0.00 -16.37 12.97
C ARG A 78 0.38 -15.07 13.69
N GLN A 79 0.70 -14.02 12.94
CA GLN A 79 1.09 -12.74 13.52
C GLN A 79 -0.13 -12.00 14.12
N PHE A 80 -0.36 -12.17 15.42
CA PHE A 80 -1.43 -11.50 16.18
C PHE A 80 -0.96 -10.24 16.93
N ALA A 81 0.37 -10.08 17.10
CA ALA A 81 1.00 -8.96 17.78
C ALA A 81 2.27 -8.49 17.04
N ILE A 82 2.64 -7.22 17.26
CA ILE A 82 3.85 -6.57 16.77
C ILE A 82 4.37 -5.56 17.80
N THR A 83 5.65 -5.19 17.70
CA THR A 83 6.24 -4.10 18.48
C THR A 83 7.16 -3.26 17.59
N GLY A 84 7.35 -2.00 17.97
CA GLY A 84 8.32 -1.11 17.35
C GLY A 84 8.67 0.04 18.31
N SER A 85 9.45 0.98 17.81
CA SER A 85 9.79 2.20 18.53
C SER A 85 9.52 3.45 17.69
N ILE A 86 9.30 4.56 18.39
CA ILE A 86 9.14 5.90 17.83
C ILE A 86 10.49 6.61 18.05
N PRO A 87 11.16 7.09 16.99
CA PRO A 87 12.36 7.90 17.12
C PRO A 87 11.96 9.33 17.55
N LEU A 88 11.78 9.51 18.86
CA LEU A 88 11.44 10.78 19.49
C LEU A 88 12.28 10.94 20.77
N ASP A 89 12.94 12.09 20.91
CA ASP A 89 13.63 12.42 22.16
C ASP A 89 12.60 12.53 23.31
N PRO A 90 12.72 11.71 24.37
CA PRO A 90 11.86 11.80 25.54
C PRO A 90 11.77 13.20 26.15
N SER A 91 12.78 14.06 25.99
CA SER A 91 12.76 15.45 26.49
C SER A 91 11.69 16.35 25.87
N GLN A 92 11.16 15.97 24.70
CA GLN A 92 10.10 16.69 23.99
C GLN A 92 8.69 16.22 24.38
N LEU A 93 8.60 15.16 25.18
CA LEU A 93 7.34 14.60 25.63
C LEU A 93 6.89 15.26 26.95
N VAL A 94 5.64 15.71 26.95
CA VAL A 94 4.96 16.27 28.13
C VAL A 94 3.56 15.65 28.22
N LEU A 95 3.16 15.20 29.40
CA LEU A 95 1.80 14.75 29.69
C LEU A 95 1.04 15.82 30.47
N PHE A 96 0.03 16.41 29.85
CA PHE A 96 -0.90 17.33 30.50
C PHE A 96 -2.09 16.56 31.06
N PHE A 97 -2.41 16.75 32.34
CA PHE A 97 -3.53 16.07 32.98
C PHE A 97 -4.22 16.97 34.01
N ARG A 98 -5.49 16.70 34.30
CA ARG A 98 -6.28 17.48 35.26
C ARG A 98 -6.60 16.68 36.52
N SER A 99 -6.17 17.18 37.67
CA SER A 99 -6.45 16.56 38.96
C SER A 99 -7.94 16.67 39.35
N LYS A 100 -8.38 15.86 40.33
CA LYS A 100 -9.77 15.83 40.84
C LYS A 100 -10.25 17.19 41.39
N SER A 101 -9.33 18.07 41.82
CA SER A 101 -9.62 19.45 42.26
C SER A 101 -9.83 20.44 41.10
N GLY A 102 -9.67 20.01 39.85
CA GLY A 102 -9.80 20.85 38.67
C GLY A 102 -8.53 21.63 38.30
N ILE A 103 -7.40 21.40 38.98
CA ILE A 103 -6.09 21.98 38.64
C ILE A 103 -5.44 21.15 37.53
N THR A 104 -4.92 21.82 36.50
CA THR A 104 -4.11 21.20 35.43
C THR A 104 -2.65 21.14 35.85
N HIS A 105 -2.02 20.00 35.59
CA HIS A 105 -0.60 19.73 35.83
C HIS A 105 0.06 19.29 34.53
N SER A 106 1.36 19.53 34.40
CA SER A 106 2.23 18.94 33.37
C SER A 106 3.19 17.96 34.03
N LEU A 107 3.57 16.94 33.26
CA LEU A 107 4.56 15.95 33.66
C LEU A 107 5.53 15.76 32.49
N ASP A 108 6.76 16.23 32.67
CA ASP A 108 7.82 16.21 31.66
C ASP A 108 8.57 14.87 31.72
N PHE A 109 9.07 14.41 30.57
CA PHE A 109 9.83 13.16 30.43
C PHE A 109 11.29 13.44 30.00
N PRO A 110 12.22 12.47 30.13
CA PRO A 110 12.06 11.19 30.82
C PRO A 110 12.09 11.35 32.35
N ILE A 111 11.48 10.41 33.06
CA ILE A 111 11.44 10.40 34.53
C ILE A 111 12.28 9.25 35.06
N ASP A 112 13.19 9.55 36.00
CA ASP A 112 13.86 8.56 36.83
C ASP A 112 13.46 8.73 38.30
N VAL A 113 12.46 7.95 38.73
CA VAL A 113 11.95 7.94 40.10
C VAL A 113 12.99 7.48 41.14
N HIS A 114 14.12 6.91 40.73
CA HIS A 114 15.24 6.63 41.65
C HIS A 114 16.14 7.84 41.90
N TYR A 115 16.09 8.85 41.03
CA TYR A 115 16.86 10.10 41.16
C TYR A 115 15.99 11.27 41.64
N ASN A 116 14.83 11.46 41.00
CA ASN A 116 13.89 12.51 41.32
C ASN A 116 12.47 12.09 40.92
N THR A 117 11.54 12.05 41.89
CA THR A 117 10.12 11.85 41.63
C THR A 117 9.45 13.23 41.53
N PRO A 118 8.96 13.66 40.34
CA PRO A 118 8.27 14.93 40.21
C PRO A 118 6.98 14.92 41.03
N PRO A 119 6.64 15.98 41.81
CA PRO A 119 5.38 16.02 42.57
C PRO A 119 4.12 15.87 41.70
N ALA A 120 4.20 16.20 40.41
CA ALA A 120 3.13 15.96 39.45
C ALA A 120 2.86 14.46 39.23
N LEU A 121 3.85 13.58 39.37
CA LEU A 121 3.65 12.12 39.27
C LEU A 121 2.83 11.61 40.47
N ASP A 122 3.11 12.08 41.69
CA ASP A 122 2.33 11.73 42.88
C ASP A 122 0.86 12.21 42.74
N VAL A 123 0.66 13.41 42.19
CA VAL A 123 -0.68 13.96 41.92
C VAL A 123 -1.40 13.17 40.81
N LEU A 124 -0.68 12.67 39.80
CA LEU A 124 -1.23 11.77 38.78
C LEU A 124 -1.68 10.44 39.39
N ILE A 125 -0.82 9.81 40.19
CA ILE A 125 -1.12 8.55 40.91
C ILE A 125 -2.35 8.74 41.80
N ALA A 126 -2.40 9.80 42.62
CA ALA A 126 -3.55 10.12 43.47
C ALA A 126 -4.84 10.48 42.69
N ALA A 127 -4.73 10.92 41.43
CA ALA A 127 -5.87 11.14 40.54
C ALA A 127 -6.45 9.84 39.96
N CYS A 128 -5.66 8.76 39.92
CA CYS A 128 -6.09 7.47 39.36
C CYS A 128 -7.14 6.73 40.21
N ARG A 129 -7.57 5.57 39.71
CA ARG A 129 -8.45 4.57 40.33
C ARG A 129 -7.89 3.17 40.06
N PRO A 130 -8.09 2.18 40.94
CA PRO A 130 -7.68 0.80 40.67
C PRO A 130 -8.57 0.14 39.62
N HIS A 131 -7.99 -0.80 38.86
CA HIS A 131 -8.73 -1.67 37.95
C HIS A 131 -9.59 -2.67 38.74
N GLN A 132 -10.86 -2.86 38.38
CA GLN A 132 -11.74 -3.84 39.02
C GLN A 132 -11.28 -5.31 38.88
N THR A 133 -10.25 -5.56 38.07
CA THR A 133 -9.62 -6.87 37.86
C THR A 133 -8.48 -7.17 38.84
N SER A 134 -8.07 -6.22 39.71
CA SER A 134 -6.95 -6.42 40.66
C SER A 134 -7.24 -7.47 41.74
N ASP A 135 -8.50 -7.69 42.08
CA ASP A 135 -8.90 -8.42 43.29
C ASP A 135 -8.72 -9.95 43.20
N TYR A 136 -8.29 -10.48 42.05
CA TYR A 136 -8.26 -11.92 41.79
C TYR A 136 -6.91 -12.61 42.06
N ASP A 137 -5.79 -11.85 42.05
CA ASP A 137 -4.43 -12.39 42.18
C ASP A 137 -3.78 -11.97 43.50
N GLY A 138 -3.96 -12.77 44.56
CA GLY A 138 -3.48 -12.51 45.93
C GLY A 138 -1.95 -12.52 46.15
N TYR A 139 -1.15 -12.22 45.12
CA TYR A 139 0.31 -12.14 45.14
C TYR A 139 0.86 -10.74 44.82
N SER A 140 0.09 -9.84 44.22
CA SER A 140 0.52 -8.45 44.02
C SER A 140 0.41 -7.66 45.34
N SER A 141 1.42 -6.84 45.63
CA SER A 141 1.40 -6.00 46.84
C SER A 141 0.68 -4.67 46.63
N GLN A 142 0.47 -4.25 45.37
CA GLN A 142 -0.22 -3.03 44.99
C GLN A 142 -1.16 -3.26 43.79
N GLU A 143 -2.25 -2.50 43.77
CA GLU A 143 -3.26 -2.50 42.70
C GLU A 143 -2.73 -1.79 41.44
N SER A 144 -3.09 -2.29 40.25
CA SER A 144 -2.85 -1.57 39.00
C SER A 144 -3.85 -0.43 38.83
N LEU A 145 -3.36 0.77 38.49
CA LEU A 145 -4.17 1.97 38.45
C LEU A 145 -4.46 2.41 37.00
N PHE A 146 -5.58 3.09 36.78
CA PHE A 146 -5.87 3.82 35.55
C PHE A 146 -6.33 5.24 35.83
N TYR A 147 -6.03 6.15 34.92
CA TYR A 147 -6.47 7.53 34.99
C TYR A 147 -7.95 7.65 34.57
N PRO A 148 -8.81 8.38 35.32
CA PRO A 148 -10.25 8.39 35.04
C PRO A 148 -10.59 9.00 33.67
N PRO A 149 -11.33 8.31 32.79
CA PRO A 149 -11.61 8.78 31.43
C PRO A 149 -12.48 10.04 31.39
N ASN A 150 -13.13 10.40 32.51
CA ASN A 150 -13.92 11.61 32.65
C ASN A 150 -13.08 12.85 33.02
N LEU A 151 -11.76 12.73 33.17
CA LEU A 151 -10.85 13.85 33.43
C LEU A 151 -10.01 14.17 32.19
N PRO A 152 -9.77 15.46 31.88
CA PRO A 152 -8.89 15.84 30.78
C PRO A 152 -7.46 15.30 30.92
N LEU A 153 -6.98 14.69 29.85
CA LEU A 153 -5.63 14.15 29.66
C LEU A 153 -5.20 14.42 28.23
N THR A 154 -3.95 14.81 27.98
CA THR A 154 -3.32 14.93 26.65
C THR A 154 -1.80 14.79 26.76
N PRO A 155 -1.17 13.76 26.16
CA PRO A 155 0.27 13.79 25.88
C PRO A 155 0.57 14.73 24.70
N SER A 156 1.79 15.28 24.64
CA SER A 156 2.29 15.95 23.42
C SER A 156 2.62 14.97 22.28
N LEU A 157 2.67 13.66 22.56
CA LEU A 157 2.78 12.61 21.56
C LEU A 157 1.47 12.46 20.78
N GLU A 158 1.53 12.78 19.49
CA GLU A 158 0.49 12.45 18.52
C GLU A 158 0.94 11.25 17.68
N ILE A 159 0.32 10.09 17.89
CA ILE A 159 0.70 8.85 17.20
C ILE A 159 0.40 8.90 15.70
N ALA A 160 -0.51 9.76 15.25
CA ALA A 160 -0.79 9.98 13.82
C ALA A 160 0.36 10.69 13.07
N ASN A 161 1.30 11.34 13.78
CA ASN A 161 2.50 11.94 13.18
C ASN A 161 3.61 10.91 12.90
N HIS A 162 3.38 9.63 13.20
CA HIS A 162 4.33 8.54 13.03
C HIS A 162 3.68 7.39 12.23
N PRO A 163 4.45 6.63 11.42
CA PRO A 163 3.92 5.55 10.56
C PRO A 163 3.50 4.28 11.34
N ILE A 164 3.06 4.43 12.59
CA ILE A 164 2.61 3.34 13.47
C ILE A 164 1.36 2.69 12.87
N LEU A 165 0.41 3.48 12.40
CA LEU A 165 -0.81 2.96 11.77
C LEU A 165 -0.51 2.25 10.45
N ASP A 166 0.47 2.70 9.67
CA ASP A 166 0.89 2.01 8.45
C ASP A 166 1.60 0.68 8.74
N ALA A 167 2.43 0.63 9.79
CA ALA A 167 3.03 -0.61 10.28
C ALA A 167 1.97 -1.60 10.77
N VAL A 168 1.01 -1.14 11.60
CA VAL A 168 -0.13 -1.95 12.05
C VAL A 168 -0.97 -2.43 10.87
N LYS A 169 -1.26 -1.56 9.90
CA LYS A 169 -2.00 -1.91 8.67
C LYS A 169 -1.28 -3.02 7.89
N THR A 170 0.02 -2.86 7.67
CA THR A 170 0.81 -3.77 6.82
C THR A 170 1.04 -5.13 7.48
N SER A 171 1.28 -5.16 8.79
CA SER A 171 1.59 -6.40 9.52
C SER A 171 0.35 -7.16 10.02
N LEU A 172 -0.60 -6.48 10.68
CA LEU A 172 -1.76 -7.14 11.28
C LEU A 172 -2.96 -7.24 10.32
N PHE A 173 -2.97 -6.46 9.24
CA PHE A 173 -4.10 -6.39 8.30
C PHE A 173 -3.69 -6.38 6.81
N PRO A 174 -2.81 -7.30 6.35
CA PRO A 174 -2.21 -7.26 5.02
C PRO A 174 -3.21 -7.39 3.85
N PHE A 175 -4.43 -7.88 4.10
CA PHE A 175 -5.48 -8.09 3.09
C PHE A 175 -6.60 -7.05 3.15
N LEU A 176 -6.36 -5.86 3.71
CA LEU A 176 -7.38 -4.82 3.76
C LEU A 176 -7.80 -4.33 2.37
N PRO A 177 -9.12 -4.29 2.07
CA PRO A 177 -9.61 -3.74 0.83
C PRO A 177 -9.20 -2.27 0.61
N PRO A 178 -9.02 -1.83 -0.65
CA PRO A 178 -8.84 -0.41 -0.97
C PRO A 178 -9.96 0.47 -0.38
N GLY A 179 -9.61 1.70 0.00
CA GLY A 179 -10.54 2.65 0.65
C GLY A 179 -10.82 2.38 2.14
N GLN A 180 -10.24 1.32 2.74
CA GLN A 180 -10.25 1.12 4.19
C GLN A 180 -9.01 1.74 4.86
N HIS A 181 -9.27 2.52 5.90
CA HIS A 181 -8.27 3.26 6.67
C HIS A 181 -8.32 2.84 8.14
N LEU A 182 -7.16 2.77 8.78
CA LEU A 182 -7.08 2.65 10.23
C LEU A 182 -7.15 4.04 10.84
N THR A 183 -7.90 4.15 11.94
CA THR A 183 -7.95 5.34 12.79
C THR A 183 -7.67 4.93 14.23
N ALA A 184 -6.91 5.71 14.97
CA ALA A 184 -6.66 5.45 16.38
C ALA A 184 -7.40 6.45 17.25
N VAL A 185 -7.98 5.97 18.35
CA VAL A 185 -8.58 6.79 19.41
C VAL A 185 -7.95 6.39 20.73
N ARG A 186 -7.45 7.36 21.49
CA ARG A 186 -6.88 7.09 22.81
C ARG A 186 -7.95 6.55 23.75
N ASP A 187 -7.61 5.47 24.45
CA ASP A 187 -8.50 4.64 25.25
C ASP A 187 -8.28 4.92 26.75
N LYS A 188 -7.13 4.55 27.33
CA LYS A 188 -6.79 4.85 28.74
C LYS A 188 -5.31 5.14 28.95
N LEU A 189 -4.99 5.71 30.10
CA LEU A 189 -3.64 5.77 30.67
C LEU A 189 -3.61 4.85 31.89
N GLU A 190 -2.68 3.90 31.89
CA GLU A 190 -2.44 2.95 32.98
C GLU A 190 -1.17 3.34 33.73
N VAL A 191 -1.18 3.10 35.05
CA VAL A 191 -0.08 3.44 35.97
C VAL A 191 0.18 2.22 36.85
N LEU A 192 1.40 1.66 36.76
CA LEU A 192 1.85 0.56 37.59
C LEU A 192 3.06 1.05 38.40
N VAL A 193 2.86 1.17 39.71
CA VAL A 193 3.92 1.52 40.68
C VAL A 193 4.66 0.26 41.13
N ASP A 194 5.71 0.44 41.93
CA ASP A 194 6.54 -0.66 42.46
C ASP A 194 5.69 -1.71 43.21
N GLY A 195 5.79 -2.97 42.79
CA GLY A 195 4.99 -4.10 43.27
C GLY A 195 3.63 -4.30 42.58
N ALA A 196 3.19 -3.40 41.71
CA ALA A 196 1.92 -3.52 40.99
C ALA A 196 2.03 -4.37 39.72
N ALA A 197 0.94 -5.06 39.37
CA ALA A 197 0.76 -5.83 38.14
C ALA A 197 -0.63 -5.57 37.54
N LEU A 198 -0.78 -5.70 36.23
CA LEU A 198 -2.08 -5.65 35.56
C LEU A 198 -2.54 -7.08 35.26
N SER A 199 -3.43 -7.61 36.09
CA SER A 199 -4.12 -8.88 35.84
C SER A 199 -4.85 -8.85 34.49
N ARG A 200 -5.06 -10.04 33.94
CA ARG A 200 -5.60 -10.28 32.59
C ARG A 200 -6.80 -9.41 32.20
N GLN A 201 -6.67 -8.77 31.05
CA GLN A 201 -7.65 -7.88 30.42
C GLN A 201 -8.31 -8.56 29.19
N PRO A 202 -9.37 -9.36 29.39
CA PRO A 202 -10.04 -10.05 28.29
C PRO A 202 -10.70 -9.08 27.28
N PRO A 203 -10.85 -9.48 26.00
CA PRO A 203 -11.50 -8.69 24.94
C PRO A 203 -12.91 -8.21 25.29
N ASN A 204 -13.65 -8.97 26.09
CA ASN A 204 -15.02 -8.66 26.48
C ASN A 204 -15.17 -7.37 27.34
N LEU A 205 -14.07 -6.80 27.85
CA LEU A 205 -14.02 -5.49 28.50
C LEU A 205 -13.94 -4.33 27.49
N ARG A 206 -13.49 -4.60 26.25
CA ARG A 206 -13.19 -3.63 25.18
C ARG A 206 -14.23 -3.67 24.05
N LYS A 207 -15.52 -3.75 24.39
CA LYS A 207 -16.64 -3.89 23.43
C LYS A 207 -17.02 -2.59 22.70
N ASP A 208 -16.04 -1.89 22.14
CA ASP A 208 -16.23 -0.64 21.39
C ASP A 208 -16.18 -0.82 19.86
N GLY A 209 -15.83 -2.02 19.39
CA GLY A 209 -15.68 -2.33 17.96
C GLY A 209 -14.30 -2.00 17.38
N ARG A 210 -13.28 -1.82 18.22
CA ARG A 210 -11.88 -1.75 17.75
C ARG A 210 -11.47 -3.05 17.06
N SER A 211 -10.59 -2.94 16.06
CA SER A 211 -9.99 -4.05 15.30
C SER A 211 -8.61 -4.44 15.86
N ALA A 212 -7.91 -3.49 16.48
CA ALA A 212 -6.66 -3.73 17.21
C ALA A 212 -6.54 -2.78 18.42
N THR A 213 -5.58 -3.05 19.30
CA THR A 213 -5.14 -2.15 20.38
C THR A 213 -3.66 -1.82 20.19
N ILE A 214 -3.27 -0.56 20.40
CA ILE A 214 -1.87 -0.14 20.51
C ILE A 214 -1.64 0.27 21.96
N ILE A 215 -0.53 -0.14 22.57
CA ILE A 215 -0.04 0.31 23.88
C ILE A 215 1.30 1.00 23.65
N VAL A 216 1.42 2.25 24.10
CA VAL A 216 2.66 3.05 24.06
C VAL A 216 3.18 3.21 25.49
N THR A 217 4.42 2.82 25.75
CA THR A 217 5.04 2.94 27.08
C THR A 217 5.75 4.28 27.19
N LEU A 218 5.32 5.13 28.13
CA LEU A 218 5.91 6.46 28.32
C LEU A 218 7.29 6.36 29.01
N PRO A 219 8.23 7.31 28.80
CA PRO A 219 9.61 7.21 29.26
C PRO A 219 9.83 7.42 30.79
N VAL A 220 9.24 6.55 31.61
CA VAL A 220 9.53 6.44 33.05
C VAL A 220 10.37 5.20 33.32
N ARG A 221 11.51 5.36 34.01
CA ARG A 221 12.40 4.25 34.34
C ARG A 221 11.72 3.26 35.29
N HIS A 222 11.68 2.00 34.86
CA HIS A 222 11.19 0.86 35.65
C HIS A 222 11.97 -0.42 35.32
N VAL A 223 11.71 -1.48 36.10
CA VAL A 223 12.24 -2.84 35.90
C VAL A 223 11.10 -3.84 36.13
N GLY A 224 10.98 -4.86 35.28
CA GLY A 224 9.75 -5.67 35.20
C GLY A 224 8.73 -4.99 34.29
N GLY A 225 7.43 -5.26 34.49
CA GLY A 225 6.39 -4.68 33.64
C GLY A 225 6.30 -5.30 32.25
N GLU A 226 6.71 -6.57 32.10
CA GLU A 226 6.63 -7.32 30.84
C GLU A 226 5.16 -7.46 30.40
N LEU A 227 4.82 -6.93 29.22
CA LEU A 227 3.50 -7.06 28.61
C LEU A 227 3.39 -8.43 27.94
N ILE A 228 2.45 -9.25 28.39
CA ILE A 228 2.09 -10.52 27.73
C ILE A 228 0.81 -10.28 26.92
N VAL A 229 0.83 -10.64 25.64
CA VAL A 229 -0.35 -10.69 24.78
C VAL A 229 -0.65 -12.15 24.47
N ARG A 230 -1.93 -12.55 24.53
CA ARG A 230 -2.39 -13.91 24.27
C ARG A 230 -3.49 -13.95 23.22
N ASP A 231 -3.28 -14.72 22.17
CA ASP A 231 -4.25 -14.97 21.11
C ASP A 231 -5.37 -15.94 21.56
N THR A 232 -6.45 -16.01 20.79
CA THR A 232 -7.62 -16.89 21.02
C THR A 232 -7.27 -18.37 21.09
N ASP A 233 -6.24 -18.81 20.34
CA ASP A 233 -5.67 -20.17 20.40
C ASP A 233 -4.82 -20.44 21.67
N GLY A 234 -4.62 -19.43 22.53
CA GLY A 234 -3.84 -19.51 23.76
C GLY A 234 -2.34 -19.25 23.61
N THR A 235 -1.83 -19.12 22.37
CA THR A 235 -0.47 -18.69 22.04
C THR A 235 -0.15 -17.35 22.71
N GLN A 236 1.05 -17.21 23.27
CA GLN A 236 1.46 -15.99 23.98
C GLN A 236 2.75 -15.41 23.42
N GLU A 237 2.81 -14.09 23.35
CA GLU A 237 4.03 -13.31 23.09
C GLU A 237 4.30 -12.37 24.28
N THR A 238 5.57 -12.12 24.58
CA THR A 238 6.00 -11.31 25.71
C THR A 238 6.90 -10.18 25.25
N PHE A 239 6.50 -8.95 25.55
CA PHE A 239 7.17 -7.72 25.15
C PHE A 239 7.75 -7.04 26.39
N LEU A 240 9.08 -6.89 26.42
CA LEU A 240 9.79 -6.16 27.47
C LEU A 240 9.98 -4.71 27.05
N ALA A 241 9.45 -3.77 27.85
CA ALA A 241 9.72 -2.35 27.67
C ALA A 241 11.13 -1.99 28.18
N LYS A 242 11.95 -1.37 27.34
CA LYS A 242 13.27 -0.78 27.63
C LYS A 242 13.14 0.68 28.05
N ALA A 243 12.14 0.99 28.87
CA ALA A 243 11.82 2.36 29.24
C ALA A 243 12.99 3.06 29.96
N GLY A 244 13.36 4.25 29.48
CA GLY A 244 14.49 5.02 30.01
C GLY A 244 15.83 4.77 29.30
N ASN A 245 15.84 4.13 28.12
CA ASN A 245 16.93 4.26 27.17
C ASN A 245 16.80 5.58 26.38
N HIS A 246 17.91 6.24 26.05
CA HIS A 246 17.88 7.60 25.50
C HIS A 246 17.52 7.61 24.00
N GLY A 247 16.35 8.13 23.64
CA GLY A 247 16.00 8.55 22.27
C GLY A 247 14.85 7.81 21.57
N GLU A 248 14.23 6.83 22.21
CA GLU A 248 13.13 6.05 21.62
C GLU A 248 11.96 5.83 22.59
N ILE A 249 10.73 5.82 22.07
CA ILE A 249 9.50 5.46 22.80
C ILE A 249 8.97 4.15 22.22
N GLU A 250 8.85 3.10 23.02
CA GLU A 250 8.40 1.80 22.54
C GLU A 250 6.87 1.67 22.54
N TRP A 251 6.37 0.89 21.58
CA TRP A 251 4.96 0.54 21.44
C TRP A 251 4.78 -0.92 21.06
N VAL A 252 3.62 -1.47 21.41
CA VAL A 252 3.17 -2.81 21.05
C VAL A 252 1.76 -2.68 20.48
N ALA A 253 1.45 -3.40 19.41
CA ALA A 253 0.09 -3.47 18.87
C ALA A 253 -0.34 -4.92 18.67
N PHE A 254 -1.62 -5.19 18.86
CA PHE A 254 -2.19 -6.53 18.77
C PHE A 254 -3.67 -6.51 18.40
N LEU A 255 -4.17 -7.63 17.88
CA LEU A 255 -5.56 -7.78 17.45
C LEU A 255 -6.56 -7.62 18.62
N ALA A 256 -7.79 -7.21 18.31
CA ALA A 256 -8.79 -6.86 19.33
C ALA A 256 -9.29 -8.04 20.18
N ASP A 257 -9.20 -9.26 19.64
CA ASP A 257 -9.55 -10.53 20.26
C ASP A 257 -8.43 -11.13 21.13
N CYS A 258 -7.23 -10.55 21.14
CA CYS A 258 -6.19 -10.96 22.08
C CYS A 258 -6.47 -10.46 23.51
N GLU A 259 -6.21 -11.31 24.50
CA GLU A 259 -6.08 -10.92 25.90
C GLU A 259 -4.70 -10.25 26.14
N TYR A 260 -4.58 -9.41 27.17
CA TYR A 260 -3.27 -8.93 27.61
C TYR A 260 -3.17 -8.83 29.14
N GLU A 261 -1.96 -8.95 29.67
CA GLU A 261 -1.61 -8.81 31.09
C GLU A 261 -0.22 -8.16 31.20
N ILE A 262 0.06 -7.41 32.27
CA ILE A 262 1.37 -6.79 32.51
C ILE A 262 1.93 -7.38 33.80
N GLN A 263 3.10 -8.02 33.72
CA GLN A 263 3.79 -8.60 34.87
C GLN A 263 4.17 -7.53 35.91
N THR A 264 4.49 -7.98 37.12
CA THR A 264 4.85 -7.09 38.24
C THR A 264 5.98 -6.13 37.86
N VAL A 265 5.74 -4.84 38.04
CA VAL A 265 6.80 -3.83 38.08
C VAL A 265 7.60 -4.07 39.36
N ARG A 266 8.83 -4.57 39.20
CA ARG A 266 9.72 -5.00 40.29
C ARG A 266 10.48 -3.84 40.94
N ARG A 267 10.63 -2.72 40.21
CA ARG A 267 11.19 -1.44 40.65
C ARG A 267 10.65 -0.29 39.80
N GLY A 268 10.40 0.86 40.41
CA GLY A 268 10.12 2.11 39.70
C GLY A 268 8.63 2.34 39.40
N CYS A 269 8.33 2.97 38.28
CA CYS A 269 6.95 3.23 37.84
C CYS A 269 6.84 3.07 36.33
N MET A 270 5.83 2.34 35.85
CA MET A 270 5.48 2.20 34.45
C MET A 270 4.23 3.04 34.16
N LEU A 271 4.30 3.86 33.11
CA LEU A 271 3.17 4.60 32.56
C LEU A 271 2.94 4.12 31.12
N SER A 272 1.71 3.76 30.76
CA SER A 272 1.36 3.34 29.40
C SER A 272 0.06 3.96 28.93
N VAL A 273 0.00 4.36 27.66
CA VAL A 273 -1.22 4.89 27.01
C VAL A 273 -1.71 3.86 26.00
N SER A 274 -2.95 3.40 26.16
CA SER A 274 -3.61 2.56 25.17
C SER A 274 -4.39 3.39 24.15
N TYR A 275 -4.48 2.87 22.93
CA TYR A 275 -5.29 3.39 21.83
C TYR A 275 -6.08 2.24 21.20
N GLY A 276 -7.39 2.43 21.03
CA GLY A 276 -8.22 1.56 20.20
C GLY A 276 -8.02 1.92 18.73
N VAL A 277 -7.77 0.92 17.89
CA VAL A 277 -7.62 1.10 16.44
C VAL A 277 -8.88 0.60 15.75
N PHE A 278 -9.50 1.45 14.92
CA PHE A 278 -10.77 1.18 14.26
C PHE A 278 -10.61 1.26 12.73
N LEU A 279 -11.15 0.25 12.05
CA LEU A 279 -11.37 0.31 10.60
C LEU A 279 -12.47 1.31 10.25
N LYS A 280 -12.20 2.18 9.29
CA LYS A 280 -13.13 3.19 8.76
C LYS A 280 -13.06 3.21 7.24
N ASN A 281 -14.23 3.29 6.61
CA ASN A 281 -14.38 3.40 5.16
C ASN A 281 -14.86 4.83 4.88
N PHE A 282 -13.95 5.71 4.47
CA PHE A 282 -14.29 7.10 4.12
C PHE A 282 -14.70 7.25 2.65
N ASP A 283 -14.23 6.35 1.79
CA ASP A 283 -14.29 6.48 0.33
C ASP A 283 -15.33 5.54 -0.34
N SER A 284 -16.38 5.12 0.39
CA SER A 284 -17.38 4.21 -0.19
C SER A 284 -18.34 4.95 -1.13
N PRO A 285 -18.39 4.63 -2.44
CA PRO A 285 -19.28 5.30 -3.40
C PRO A 285 -20.78 4.97 -3.18
N LEU A 286 -21.07 3.97 -2.34
CA LEU A 286 -22.43 3.52 -1.99
C LEU A 286 -23.09 4.36 -0.90
N VAL A 287 -22.34 5.21 -0.21
CA VAL A 287 -22.84 6.06 0.88
C VAL A 287 -22.57 7.52 0.52
N ASN A 288 -23.57 8.39 0.70
CA ASN A 288 -23.41 9.84 0.60
C ASN A 288 -22.60 10.39 1.80
N GLY A 289 -21.38 9.89 1.99
CA GLY A 289 -20.43 10.41 2.96
C GLY A 289 -19.96 11.81 2.54
N PRO A 290 -19.68 12.71 3.50
CA PRO A 290 -19.13 14.02 3.17
C PRO A 290 -17.74 13.85 2.56
N THR A 291 -17.60 14.22 1.29
CA THR A 291 -16.30 14.24 0.60
C THR A 291 -15.39 15.24 1.32
N LEU A 292 -14.24 14.78 1.83
CA LEU A 292 -13.28 15.64 2.54
C LEU A 292 -12.72 16.76 1.65
N ILE A 293 -12.80 16.58 0.34
CA ILE A 293 -12.43 17.56 -0.68
C ILE A 293 -13.69 18.29 -1.16
N SER A 294 -13.62 19.62 -1.21
CA SER A 294 -14.61 20.48 -1.85
C SER A 294 -13.90 21.39 -2.87
N PRO A 295 -14.36 21.47 -4.13
CA PRO A 295 -13.85 22.46 -5.08
C PRO A 295 -14.13 23.89 -4.60
N SER A 296 -13.29 24.84 -5.02
CA SER A 296 -13.49 26.26 -4.70
C SER A 296 -14.53 26.90 -5.60
N ASP A 297 -15.13 28.01 -5.15
CA ASP A 297 -16.11 28.78 -5.93
C ASP A 297 -15.57 29.15 -7.32
N LYS A 298 -14.31 29.57 -7.41
CA LYS A 298 -13.62 29.86 -8.68
C LYS A 298 -13.54 28.64 -9.62
N PHE A 299 -13.44 27.42 -9.09
CA PHE A 299 -13.48 26.20 -9.91
C PHE A 299 -14.89 25.99 -10.48
N PHE A 300 -15.93 26.23 -9.67
CA PHE A 300 -17.33 26.20 -10.13
C PHE A 300 -17.64 27.31 -11.15
N ASP A 301 -17.10 28.52 -10.98
CA ASP A 301 -17.23 29.63 -11.94
C ASP A 301 -16.64 29.30 -13.32
N LEU A 302 -15.57 28.50 -13.37
CA LEU A 302 -14.97 28.01 -14.61
C LEU A 302 -15.75 26.85 -15.23
N LEU A 303 -16.35 25.98 -14.40
CA LEU A 303 -17.06 24.79 -14.84
C LEU A 303 -18.51 25.09 -15.28
N ALA A 304 -19.20 26.01 -14.61
CA ALA A 304 -20.61 26.32 -14.88
C ALA A 304 -20.89 26.79 -16.32
N PRO A 305 -20.07 27.66 -16.96
CA PRO A 305 -20.27 28.04 -18.36
C PRO A 305 -20.14 26.84 -19.31
N ILE A 306 -19.20 25.94 -19.06
CA ILE A 306 -18.96 24.73 -19.86
C ILE A 306 -20.19 23.81 -19.78
N LEU A 307 -20.69 23.54 -18.57
CA LEU A 307 -21.90 22.74 -18.37
C LEU A 307 -23.12 23.40 -19.04
N ASN A 308 -23.28 24.73 -18.92
CA ASN A 308 -24.40 25.45 -19.54
C ASN A 308 -24.37 25.41 -21.07
N MET A 309 -23.19 25.42 -21.70
CA MET A 309 -23.05 25.31 -23.16
C MET A 309 -23.22 23.88 -23.68
N LEU A 310 -23.00 22.87 -22.84
CA LEU A 310 -22.99 21.45 -23.23
C LEU A 310 -24.19 20.66 -22.66
N ARG A 311 -25.26 21.34 -22.25
CA ARG A 311 -26.53 20.70 -21.86
C ARG A 311 -27.08 19.78 -22.95
N GLY A 312 -27.72 18.70 -22.52
CA GLY A 312 -28.18 17.62 -23.37
C GLY A 312 -27.07 16.72 -23.94
N ARG A 313 -25.80 16.91 -23.55
CA ARG A 313 -24.66 16.12 -24.07
C ARG A 313 -23.99 15.29 -22.98
N ARG A 314 -23.32 14.22 -23.42
CA ARG A 314 -22.32 13.51 -22.61
C ARG A 314 -20.96 14.16 -22.85
N ILE A 315 -20.30 14.55 -21.78
CA ILE A 315 -18.94 15.11 -21.82
C ILE A 315 -17.99 14.19 -21.06
N ALA A 316 -16.73 14.18 -21.44
CA ALA A 316 -15.72 13.35 -20.80
C ALA A 316 -14.40 14.09 -20.56
N PHE A 317 -13.75 13.79 -19.45
CA PHE A 317 -12.40 14.22 -19.13
C PHE A 317 -11.48 13.01 -19.03
N TYR A 318 -10.27 13.11 -19.56
CA TYR A 318 -9.23 12.12 -19.30
C TYR A 318 -8.81 12.13 -17.83
N VAL A 319 -8.69 10.95 -17.27
CA VAL A 319 -8.05 10.71 -15.98
C VAL A 319 -6.54 10.90 -16.15
N THR A 320 -5.92 11.69 -15.26
CA THR A 320 -4.56 12.23 -15.45
C THR A 320 -3.46 11.41 -14.78
N HIS A 321 -3.77 10.66 -13.73
CA HIS A 321 -2.77 9.86 -13.00
C HIS A 321 -2.77 8.38 -13.41
N ASP A 322 -1.64 7.72 -13.25
CA ASP A 322 -1.58 6.25 -13.20
C ASP A 322 -2.12 5.76 -11.83
N TYR A 323 -2.94 4.71 -11.87
CA TYR A 323 -3.52 4.06 -10.70
C TYR A 323 -2.98 2.63 -10.50
N GLY A 324 -2.38 2.03 -11.54
CA GLY A 324 -1.75 0.71 -11.47
C GLY A 324 -2.78 -0.41 -11.36
N VAL A 325 -3.93 -0.23 -12.00
CA VAL A 325 -5.07 -1.14 -11.97
C VAL A 325 -5.14 -1.85 -13.32
N ASP A 326 -5.01 -3.18 -13.31
CA ASP A 326 -5.13 -4.00 -14.51
C ASP A 326 -6.58 -4.00 -15.03
N PRO A 327 -6.87 -3.43 -16.21
CA PRO A 327 -8.24 -3.37 -16.74
C PRO A 327 -8.85 -4.75 -17.07
N SER A 328 -8.04 -5.81 -17.15
CA SER A 328 -8.54 -7.19 -17.31
C SER A 328 -9.10 -7.77 -16.00
N GLN A 329 -8.67 -7.25 -14.85
CA GLN A 329 -9.04 -7.75 -13.52
C GLN A 329 -10.05 -6.82 -12.79
N ALA A 330 -10.17 -5.56 -13.22
CA ALA A 330 -11.02 -4.58 -12.56
C ALA A 330 -11.82 -3.70 -13.54
N VAL A 331 -13.09 -3.47 -13.20
CA VAL A 331 -13.97 -2.51 -13.89
C VAL A 331 -13.50 -1.08 -13.65
N ALA A 332 -13.72 -0.19 -14.61
CA ALA A 332 -13.23 1.19 -14.55
C ALA A 332 -13.75 1.97 -13.33
N GLU A 333 -14.94 1.66 -12.80
CA GLU A 333 -15.48 2.28 -11.58
C GLU A 333 -14.64 2.00 -10.33
N SER A 334 -13.78 0.97 -10.32
CA SER A 334 -12.86 0.72 -9.19
C SER A 334 -11.82 1.83 -9.00
N LEU A 335 -11.63 2.70 -10.00
CA LEU A 335 -10.76 3.87 -9.91
C LEU A 335 -11.37 4.98 -9.03
N ILE A 336 -12.69 5.04 -8.87
CA ILE A 336 -13.40 6.10 -8.13
C ILE A 336 -12.83 6.34 -6.71
N PRO A 337 -12.71 5.32 -5.83
CA PRO A 337 -12.12 5.50 -4.49
C PRO A 337 -10.60 5.75 -4.51
N LEU A 338 -9.94 5.60 -5.66
CA LEU A 338 -8.50 5.80 -5.79
C LEU A 338 -8.12 7.18 -6.33
N LEU A 339 -9.08 7.93 -6.92
CA LEU A 339 -8.83 9.16 -7.68
C LEU A 339 -7.95 10.19 -6.93
N LYS A 340 -6.94 10.69 -7.62
CA LYS A 340 -5.91 11.61 -7.10
C LYS A 340 -6.07 13.02 -7.68
N GLY A 341 -5.72 14.03 -6.88
CA GLY A 341 -5.55 15.42 -7.34
C GLY A 341 -6.73 15.95 -8.16
N ALA A 342 -6.46 16.37 -9.40
CA ALA A 342 -7.45 16.94 -10.31
C ALA A 342 -8.59 15.97 -10.69
N ASP A 343 -8.30 14.66 -10.79
CA ASP A 343 -9.29 13.64 -11.15
C ASP A 343 -10.37 13.52 -10.06
N SER A 344 -9.94 13.55 -8.79
CA SER A 344 -10.84 13.59 -7.63
C SER A 344 -11.59 14.91 -7.54
N LEU A 345 -10.91 16.04 -7.79
CA LEU A 345 -11.51 17.37 -7.75
C LEU A 345 -12.67 17.52 -8.74
N ILE A 346 -12.49 17.06 -9.99
CA ILE A 346 -13.52 17.17 -11.03
C ILE A 346 -14.67 16.17 -10.81
N TYR A 347 -14.38 14.94 -10.34
CA TYR A 347 -15.41 13.99 -9.91
C TYR A 347 -16.31 14.58 -8.82
N ASN A 348 -15.70 15.15 -7.77
CA ASN A 348 -16.43 15.78 -6.67
C ASN A 348 -17.24 17.01 -7.13
N ALA A 349 -16.71 17.83 -8.05
CA ALA A 349 -17.46 18.95 -8.62
C ALA A 349 -18.74 18.52 -9.33
N PHE A 350 -18.69 17.47 -10.15
CA PHE A 350 -19.89 16.92 -10.80
C PHE A 350 -20.89 16.32 -9.80
N LYS A 351 -20.41 15.62 -8.76
CA LYS A 351 -21.27 15.11 -7.68
C LYS A 351 -21.96 16.25 -6.91
N MET A 352 -21.30 17.39 -6.70
CA MET A 352 -21.93 18.57 -6.08
C MET A 352 -23.00 19.21 -6.98
N TYR A 353 -22.83 19.19 -8.30
CA TYR A 353 -23.89 19.50 -9.27
C TYR A 353 -24.98 18.41 -9.37
N LYS A 354 -24.90 17.33 -8.57
CA LYS A 354 -25.80 16.16 -8.58
C LYS A 354 -25.85 15.42 -9.92
N LEU A 355 -24.76 15.48 -10.69
CA LEU A 355 -24.65 14.77 -11.97
C LEU A 355 -24.23 13.32 -11.75
N GLY A 356 -24.73 12.43 -12.62
CA GLY A 356 -24.29 11.04 -12.69
C GLY A 356 -22.92 10.95 -13.38
N VAL A 357 -21.87 10.67 -12.60
CA VAL A 357 -20.50 10.47 -13.08
C VAL A 357 -20.22 8.97 -13.15
N ALA A 358 -19.74 8.51 -14.30
CA ALA A 358 -19.27 7.17 -14.56
C ALA A 358 -17.79 7.21 -14.95
N VAL A 359 -17.06 6.12 -14.70
CA VAL A 359 -15.69 5.94 -15.21
C VAL A 359 -15.72 4.84 -16.27
N HIS A 360 -15.09 5.10 -17.41
CA HIS A 360 -14.98 4.14 -18.51
C HIS A 360 -13.51 3.92 -18.89
N TRP A 361 -13.16 2.70 -19.29
CA TRP A 361 -11.92 2.45 -20.01
C TRP A 361 -12.03 2.94 -21.46
N THR A 362 -10.94 3.44 -22.04
CA THR A 362 -10.85 3.89 -23.43
C THR A 362 -9.50 3.56 -24.06
N ALA A 363 -9.49 3.28 -25.37
CA ALA A 363 -8.29 3.12 -26.17
C ALA A 363 -8.63 3.38 -27.65
N GLY A 364 -7.76 4.09 -28.38
CA GLY A 364 -7.86 4.20 -29.85
C GLY A 364 -9.15 4.81 -30.43
N GLY A 365 -9.94 5.55 -29.63
CA GLY A 365 -11.25 6.09 -30.02
C GLY A 365 -12.46 5.23 -29.60
N TYR A 366 -12.21 4.08 -28.97
CA TYR A 366 -13.21 3.17 -28.43
C TYR A 366 -13.38 3.36 -26.92
N VAL A 367 -14.56 3.00 -26.41
CA VAL A 367 -14.93 3.05 -24.98
C VAL A 367 -15.58 1.73 -24.58
N TRP A 368 -15.27 1.24 -23.38
CA TRP A 368 -15.89 0.03 -22.83
C TRP A 368 -17.09 0.36 -21.94
N PRO A 369 -18.07 -0.55 -21.80
CA PRO A 369 -19.13 -0.46 -20.78
C PRO A 369 -18.57 -0.38 -19.35
N VAL A 370 -19.28 0.32 -18.46
CA VAL A 370 -18.86 0.53 -17.06
C VAL A 370 -18.78 -0.76 -16.24
N ASP A 371 -19.56 -1.77 -16.62
CA ASP A 371 -19.78 -3.02 -15.91
C ASP A 371 -18.85 -4.15 -16.38
N ARG A 372 -17.85 -3.85 -17.22
CA ARG A 372 -16.95 -4.84 -17.83
C ARG A 372 -15.47 -4.56 -17.61
N THR A 373 -14.73 -5.65 -17.44
CA THR A 373 -13.28 -5.73 -17.62
C THR A 373 -12.93 -5.81 -19.12
N ILE A 374 -11.67 -5.55 -19.46
CA ILE A 374 -11.16 -5.70 -20.83
C ILE A 374 -10.61 -7.12 -21.02
N GLU A 375 -11.37 -7.95 -21.71
CA GLU A 375 -10.95 -9.29 -22.15
C GLU A 375 -10.57 -9.24 -23.64
N LEU A 376 -9.27 -9.27 -23.94
CA LEU A 376 -8.75 -9.35 -25.32
C LEU A 376 -8.52 -10.83 -25.68
N SER A 377 -9.11 -11.30 -26.78
CA SER A 377 -9.06 -12.71 -27.16
C SER A 377 -7.66 -13.17 -27.61
N THR A 378 -7.22 -14.30 -27.07
CA THR A 378 -5.92 -14.94 -27.29
C THR A 378 -5.77 -15.66 -28.63
N GLU A 379 -6.84 -15.71 -29.44
CA GLU A 379 -6.83 -16.45 -30.72
C GLU A 379 -6.30 -15.56 -31.86
N ASP A 380 -5.40 -16.13 -32.67
CA ASP A 380 -4.90 -15.48 -33.89
C ASP A 380 -5.98 -15.54 -34.98
N ILE A 381 -6.59 -14.40 -35.29
CA ILE A 381 -7.64 -14.25 -36.31
C ILE A 381 -7.02 -14.37 -37.71
N SER A 382 -6.65 -15.60 -38.06
CA SER A 382 -6.01 -15.98 -39.32
C SER A 382 -6.98 -16.56 -40.36
N GLN A 383 -8.29 -16.54 -40.08
CA GLN A 383 -9.32 -17.08 -40.98
C GLN A 383 -10.53 -16.13 -41.13
N SER A 384 -10.50 -15.33 -42.18
CA SER A 384 -11.64 -14.55 -42.65
C SER A 384 -12.69 -15.45 -43.33
N PRO A 385 -13.97 -15.41 -42.94
CA PRO A 385 -14.98 -16.30 -43.51
C PRO A 385 -15.60 -15.75 -44.81
N HIS A 386 -15.35 -16.46 -45.91
CA HIS A 386 -16.20 -16.59 -47.09
C HIS A 386 -16.74 -15.34 -47.82
N LEU A 387 -16.06 -14.96 -48.91
CA LEU A 387 -16.72 -14.45 -50.12
C LEU A 387 -16.55 -15.44 -51.29
N LYS A 388 -17.66 -15.90 -51.85
CA LYS A 388 -17.69 -16.88 -52.95
C LYS A 388 -17.62 -16.18 -54.31
N SER A 389 -16.71 -16.65 -55.16
CA SER A 389 -16.83 -16.75 -56.63
C SER A 389 -17.58 -15.64 -57.39
N SER A 390 -16.86 -14.89 -58.24
CA SER A 390 -16.77 -15.24 -59.68
C SER A 390 -15.93 -14.23 -60.47
N ASN A 391 -14.79 -14.67 -61.04
CA ASN A 391 -14.10 -13.91 -62.07
C ASN A 391 -14.75 -14.18 -63.44
N GLN A 392 -15.58 -13.26 -63.92
CA GLN A 392 -15.77 -13.04 -65.35
C GLN A 392 -15.19 -11.67 -65.70
N GLY A 393 -14.14 -11.67 -66.51
CA GLY A 393 -13.41 -10.45 -66.83
C GLY A 393 -14.13 -9.61 -67.88
N LEU A 394 -14.09 -8.30 -67.72
CA LEU A 394 -14.19 -7.35 -68.82
C LEU A 394 -13.00 -6.39 -68.79
N ARG A 395 -12.29 -6.39 -69.91
CA ARG A 395 -11.16 -5.55 -70.28
C ARG A 395 -11.68 -4.20 -70.77
N MET A 396 -11.03 -3.07 -70.43
CA MET A 396 -10.91 -1.84 -71.25
C MET A 396 -10.11 -0.73 -70.53
N PRO A 397 -9.57 0.30 -71.23
CA PRO A 397 -8.11 0.49 -71.17
C PRO A 397 -7.61 1.88 -70.72
N PHE A 398 -6.28 2.01 -70.72
CA PHE A 398 -5.51 3.26 -70.54
C PHE A 398 -6.03 4.45 -71.36
N GLY A 399 -6.00 5.63 -70.75
CA GLY A 399 -6.07 6.94 -71.42
C GLY A 399 -5.11 7.92 -70.75
N VAL A 400 -4.17 8.47 -71.52
CA VAL A 400 -3.15 9.44 -71.06
C VAL A 400 -3.48 10.82 -71.62
N VAL A 401 -3.48 11.87 -70.79
CA VAL A 401 -3.46 13.28 -71.22
C VAL A 401 -2.52 14.08 -70.30
N ASN A 402 -1.60 14.85 -70.91
CA ASN A 402 -0.70 15.79 -70.22
C ASN A 402 -1.27 17.22 -70.25
N GLY A 403 -1.08 18.00 -69.17
CA GLY A 403 -1.38 19.43 -69.12
C GLY A 403 -0.91 20.09 -67.80
N PRO A 404 -0.41 21.35 -67.77
CA PRO A 404 0.55 21.76 -66.73
C PRO A 404 0.05 22.74 -65.63
N ALA A 405 0.64 22.56 -64.43
CA ALA A 405 1.00 23.53 -63.38
C ALA A 405 0.23 24.85 -63.17
N LYS A 406 -0.25 25.09 -61.93
CA LYS A 406 0.38 26.06 -60.98
C LYS A 406 -0.22 26.08 -59.55
N LEU A 407 0.69 26.27 -58.59
CA LEU A 407 0.63 26.73 -57.20
C LEU A 407 -0.71 26.79 -56.40
N GLY A 408 -0.67 26.21 -55.20
CA GLY A 408 -1.63 26.41 -54.11
C GLY A 408 -1.25 25.62 -52.84
N GLY A 409 0.03 25.64 -52.45
CA GLY A 409 0.59 24.67 -51.50
C GLY A 409 0.40 25.02 -50.03
N VAL A 410 -0.32 24.17 -49.29
CA VAL A 410 -0.13 23.93 -47.85
C VAL A 410 0.38 22.50 -47.70
N PRO A 411 1.54 22.24 -47.07
CA PRO A 411 2.05 20.88 -46.93
C PRO A 411 1.32 20.14 -45.79
N PRO A 412 0.81 18.91 -46.02
CA PRO A 412 0.43 18.06 -44.90
C PRO A 412 1.69 17.65 -44.12
N ILE A 413 1.60 17.72 -42.79
CA ILE A 413 2.70 17.36 -41.88
C ILE A 413 3.01 15.87 -42.05
N ARG A 414 4.24 15.57 -42.46
CA ARG A 414 4.70 14.24 -42.84
C ARG A 414 5.40 13.57 -41.65
N GLY A 415 4.67 12.71 -40.93
CA GLY A 415 5.26 11.84 -39.90
C GLY A 415 6.22 10.80 -40.49
N PRO A 416 7.19 10.27 -39.72
CA PRO A 416 8.22 9.36 -40.21
C PRO A 416 7.74 7.90 -40.24
N PHE A 417 6.61 7.62 -40.89
CA PHE A 417 6.14 6.26 -41.16
C PHE A 417 5.91 6.08 -42.66
N ASN A 418 6.85 5.41 -43.32
CA ASN A 418 6.73 5.02 -44.72
C ASN A 418 7.22 3.58 -44.93
N THR A 419 6.65 2.67 -44.14
CA THR A 419 6.70 1.21 -44.32
C THR A 419 5.27 0.72 -44.60
N GLN A 420 4.74 1.12 -45.77
CA GLN A 420 3.38 0.82 -46.19
C GLN A 420 3.16 -0.70 -46.20
N GLY A 421 2.20 -1.19 -45.40
CA GLY A 421 1.74 -2.59 -45.45
C GLY A 421 1.64 -3.30 -44.11
N HIS A 422 2.64 -3.19 -43.21
CA HIS A 422 2.67 -4.06 -42.02
C HIS A 422 1.93 -3.48 -40.80
N GLY A 423 2.13 -2.19 -40.50
CA GLY A 423 1.51 -1.54 -39.35
C GLY A 423 -0.01 -1.31 -39.50
N ASP A 424 -0.50 -1.15 -40.73
CA ASP A 424 -1.94 -1.01 -41.00
C ASP A 424 -2.70 -2.33 -40.70
N ILE A 425 -2.09 -3.48 -41.00
CA ILE A 425 -2.67 -4.82 -40.72
C ILE A 425 -2.69 -5.09 -39.21
N GLU A 426 -1.62 -4.72 -38.51
CA GLU A 426 -1.48 -4.87 -37.06
C GLU A 426 -2.47 -3.98 -36.31
N ALA A 427 -2.62 -2.71 -36.73
CA ALA A 427 -3.62 -1.80 -36.18
C ALA A 427 -5.07 -2.26 -36.44
N GLU A 428 -5.36 -2.83 -37.62
CA GLU A 428 -6.69 -3.37 -37.92
C GLU A 428 -6.97 -4.67 -37.13
N ALA A 429 -5.97 -5.53 -36.91
CA ALA A 429 -6.10 -6.71 -36.05
C ALA A 429 -6.40 -6.31 -34.59
N VAL A 430 -5.71 -5.29 -34.07
CA VAL A 430 -6.01 -4.72 -32.74
C VAL A 430 -7.41 -4.11 -32.69
N ARG A 431 -7.85 -3.40 -33.74
CA ARG A 431 -9.22 -2.86 -33.84
C ARG A 431 -10.27 -3.97 -33.73
N VAL A 432 -10.16 -5.02 -34.55
CA VAL A 432 -11.12 -6.15 -34.52
C VAL A 432 -11.15 -6.82 -33.15
N ARG A 433 -9.99 -6.96 -32.48
CA ARG A 433 -9.89 -7.53 -31.12
C ARG A 433 -10.52 -6.61 -30.05
N VAL A 434 -10.40 -5.29 -30.20
CA VAL A 434 -11.06 -4.28 -29.34
C VAL A 434 -12.58 -4.29 -29.52
N GLU A 435 -13.09 -4.30 -30.76
CA GLU A 435 -14.53 -4.40 -31.05
C GLU A 435 -15.11 -5.73 -30.53
N ALA A 436 -14.40 -6.84 -30.70
CA ALA A 436 -14.80 -8.15 -30.18
C ALA A 436 -14.89 -8.20 -28.64
N SER A 437 -14.08 -7.40 -27.93
CA SER A 437 -14.17 -7.25 -26.46
C SER A 437 -15.38 -6.44 -25.98
N GLY A 438 -16.22 -5.94 -26.92
CA GLY A 438 -17.45 -5.20 -26.62
C GLY A 438 -17.27 -3.70 -26.47
N ALA A 439 -16.16 -3.14 -26.97
CA ALA A 439 -15.95 -1.70 -27.00
C ALA A 439 -16.75 -1.03 -28.14
N THR A 440 -17.34 0.13 -27.87
CA THR A 440 -18.07 0.94 -28.86
C THR A 440 -17.29 2.19 -29.24
N LEU A 441 -17.57 2.80 -30.40
CA LEU A 441 -16.94 4.07 -30.76
C LEU A 441 -17.47 5.20 -29.89
N LEU A 442 -16.58 6.09 -29.44
CA LEU A 442 -16.96 7.31 -28.69
C LEU A 442 -17.97 8.20 -29.44
N ALA A 443 -17.94 8.14 -30.78
CA ALA A 443 -18.88 8.84 -31.65
C ALA A 443 -20.31 8.28 -31.56
N ASP A 444 -20.47 6.96 -31.43
CA ASP A 444 -21.76 6.28 -31.35
C ASP A 444 -22.42 6.51 -29.99
N GLU A 445 -21.62 6.55 -28.91
CA GLU A 445 -22.07 6.93 -27.57
C GLU A 445 -22.29 8.45 -27.39
N ALA A 446 -22.04 9.25 -28.44
CA ALA A 446 -22.14 10.71 -28.47
C ALA A 446 -21.32 11.43 -27.36
N ILE A 447 -20.16 10.87 -26.99
CA ILE A 447 -19.30 11.40 -25.92
C ILE A 447 -18.38 12.48 -26.48
N THR A 448 -18.50 13.70 -25.96
CA THR A 448 -17.59 14.82 -26.29
C THR A 448 -16.43 14.87 -25.28
N ILE A 449 -15.24 14.42 -25.66
CA ILE A 449 -14.04 14.59 -24.82
C ILE A 449 -13.62 16.07 -24.80
N LEU A 450 -13.39 16.61 -23.60
CA LEU A 450 -12.90 17.96 -23.39
C LEU A 450 -11.38 17.95 -23.16
N THR A 451 -10.65 18.54 -24.10
CA THR A 451 -9.18 18.68 -24.07
C THR A 451 -8.76 20.13 -24.28
N ASP A 452 -7.59 20.51 -23.74
CA ASP A 452 -7.00 21.83 -24.03
C ASP A 452 -6.35 21.83 -25.41
N TRP A 453 -6.89 22.61 -26.34
CA TRP A 453 -6.36 22.73 -27.70
C TRP A 453 -4.97 23.40 -27.76
N ASN A 454 -4.57 24.12 -26.71
CA ASN A 454 -3.23 24.72 -26.62
C ASN A 454 -2.19 23.71 -26.11
N ASN A 455 -2.61 22.58 -25.55
CA ASN A 455 -1.75 21.49 -25.10
C ASN A 455 -2.07 20.19 -25.87
N PRO A 456 -1.47 19.98 -27.06
CA PRO A 456 -1.77 18.82 -27.91
C PRO A 456 -1.26 17.48 -27.35
N ALA A 457 -0.50 17.48 -26.25
CA ALA A 457 -0.01 16.29 -25.57
C ALA A 457 -0.32 16.39 -24.05
N PRO A 458 -1.60 16.29 -23.64
CA PRO A 458 -1.96 16.31 -22.23
C PRO A 458 -1.37 15.09 -21.51
N VAL A 459 -1.04 15.26 -20.22
CA VAL A 459 -0.68 14.14 -19.35
C VAL A 459 -1.95 13.34 -19.05
N VAL A 460 -1.97 12.08 -19.47
CA VAL A 460 -3.09 11.15 -19.30
C VAL A 460 -2.56 9.88 -18.66
N GLY A 461 -3.30 9.34 -17.69
CA GLY A 461 -2.96 8.08 -17.01
C GLY A 461 -2.98 6.89 -17.97
N THR A 462 -2.01 6.00 -17.84
CA THR A 462 -1.81 4.82 -18.71
C THR A 462 -1.84 3.52 -17.91
N GLU A 463 -2.95 2.79 -18.03
CA GLU A 463 -3.02 1.39 -17.61
C GLU A 463 -2.66 0.48 -18.79
N ARG A 464 -2.36 -0.79 -18.52
CA ARG A 464 -1.86 -1.74 -19.53
C ARG A 464 -2.55 -3.09 -19.40
N VAL A 465 -3.24 -3.51 -20.46
CA VAL A 465 -3.80 -4.86 -20.59
C VAL A 465 -2.81 -5.71 -21.40
N SER A 466 -2.40 -6.86 -20.87
CA SER A 466 -1.53 -7.78 -21.61
C SER A 466 -2.39 -8.73 -22.46
N PHE A 467 -1.98 -9.00 -23.69
CA PHE A 467 -2.64 -9.96 -24.59
C PHE A 467 -1.60 -10.72 -25.42
N VAL A 468 -1.99 -11.85 -26.01
CA VAL A 468 -1.10 -12.64 -26.88
C VAL A 468 -1.43 -12.38 -28.34
N SER A 469 -0.40 -12.18 -29.16
CA SER A 469 -0.49 -11.96 -30.60
C SER A 469 0.61 -12.76 -31.28
N ASN A 470 0.28 -13.65 -32.22
CA ASN A 470 1.25 -14.49 -32.94
C ASN A 470 2.20 -15.31 -32.03
N GLY A 471 1.80 -15.56 -30.77
CA GLY A 471 2.61 -16.24 -29.76
C GLY A 471 3.55 -15.35 -28.93
N GLU A 472 3.56 -14.02 -29.13
CA GLU A 472 4.27 -13.05 -28.29
C GLU A 472 3.31 -12.31 -27.34
N LEU A 473 3.82 -11.86 -26.18
CA LEU A 473 3.04 -11.13 -25.17
C LEU A 473 3.12 -9.62 -25.41
N GLU A 474 2.05 -9.06 -25.98
CA GLU A 474 1.88 -7.64 -26.24
C GLU A 474 1.11 -6.94 -25.11
N LYS A 475 1.13 -5.60 -25.12
CA LYS A 475 0.40 -4.77 -24.13
C LYS A 475 -0.36 -3.64 -24.81
N LEU A 476 -1.68 -3.64 -24.67
CA LEU A 476 -2.53 -2.53 -25.07
C LEU A 476 -2.45 -1.44 -23.98
N VAL A 477 -2.13 -0.22 -24.38
CA VAL A 477 -2.24 0.96 -23.50
C VAL A 477 -3.70 1.40 -23.46
N VAL A 478 -4.24 1.51 -22.25
CA VAL A 478 -5.62 1.88 -21.98
C VAL A 478 -5.62 3.11 -21.07
N ASN A 479 -6.51 4.06 -21.34
CA ASN A 479 -6.74 5.23 -20.50
C ASN A 479 -8.11 5.13 -19.83
N ALA A 480 -8.38 5.98 -18.84
CA ALA A 480 -9.70 6.11 -18.24
C ALA A 480 -10.33 7.49 -18.55
N LEU A 481 -11.66 7.50 -18.71
CA LEU A 481 -12.48 8.69 -18.91
C LEU A 481 -13.47 8.84 -17.75
N LEU A 482 -13.52 10.03 -17.18
CA LEU A 482 -14.61 10.50 -16.32
C LEU A 482 -15.71 11.06 -17.21
N VAL A 483 -16.78 10.28 -17.40
CA VAL A 483 -17.92 10.61 -18.28
C VAL A 483 -19.09 11.09 -17.43
N VAL A 484 -19.73 12.18 -17.88
CA VAL A 484 -20.91 12.76 -17.22
C VAL A 484 -21.94 13.23 -18.25
N TYR A 485 -23.21 12.94 -18.00
CA TYR A 485 -24.32 13.53 -18.76
C TYR A 485 -24.73 14.86 -18.15
N VAL A 486 -24.79 15.91 -18.97
CA VAL A 486 -25.27 17.24 -18.55
C VAL A 486 -26.73 17.38 -19.00
N PRO A 487 -27.71 17.44 -18.08
CA PRO A 487 -29.13 17.54 -18.43
C PRO A 487 -29.54 18.91 -18.99
#